data_AF-A0A7S2IPN1-F1
#
_entry.id   AF-A0A7S2IPN1-F1
#
_cell.length_a   1.000
_cell.length_b   1.000
_cell.length_c   1.000
_cell.angle_alpha   90.00
_cell.angle_beta   90.00
_cell.angle_gamma   90.00
#
_symmetry.space_group_name_H-M   'P 1'
#
loop_
_entity.id
_entity.type
_entity.pdbx_description
1 polymer ?
#
loop_
_entity_poly.entity_id
_entity_poly.type
_entity_poly.pdbx_seq_one_letter_code
_entity_poly.pdbx_strand_id
1 'polypeptide(L)'
;GILRIAGGAKRANPERSELEIMMRALRDSNVTKFVNADVGIFLGLVSDIFPKMTDAVKQADKTMTDAVRAVIKQGKVVGTSSMKPGFMLQPEDIFVAKTVDLAELLGIRHC
;
A
#
# COMPACT_ATOMS: atom_id res chain seq x y z
N GLY A 1 12.56 5.79 -4.35
CA GLY A 1 12.93 6.45 -3.08
C GLY A 1 11.79 7.30 -2.56
N ILE A 2 11.77 7.60 -1.25
CA ILE A 2 10.64 8.28 -0.57
C ILE A 2 10.29 9.64 -1.23
N LEU A 3 11.31 10.44 -1.59
CA LEU A 3 11.10 11.73 -2.28
C LEU A 3 10.41 11.59 -3.64
N ARG A 4 10.65 10.48 -4.37
CA ARG A 4 9.96 10.20 -5.64
C ARG A 4 8.47 9.95 -5.42
N ILE A 5 8.12 9.23 -4.35
CA ILE A 5 6.74 8.96 -3.94
C ILE A 5 6.06 10.28 -3.58
N ALA A 6 6.68 11.06 -2.69
CA ALA A 6 6.17 12.35 -2.24
C ALA A 6 5.95 13.31 -3.43
N GLY A 7 6.92 13.40 -4.35
CA GLY A 7 6.79 14.21 -5.56
C GLY A 7 5.65 13.75 -6.48
N GLY A 8 5.45 12.44 -6.63
CA GLY A 8 4.30 11.88 -7.35
C GLY A 8 2.97 12.26 -6.71
N ALA A 9 2.86 12.10 -5.39
CA ALA A 9 1.66 12.45 -4.63
C ALA A 9 1.34 13.95 -4.68
N LYS A 10 2.35 14.84 -4.66
CA LYS A 10 2.17 16.30 -4.82
C LYS A 10 1.66 16.67 -6.21
N ARG A 11 2.19 16.03 -7.27
CA ARG A 11 1.68 16.26 -8.64
C ARG A 11 0.24 15.79 -8.82
N ALA A 12 -0.13 14.67 -8.18
CA ALA A 12 -1.50 14.16 -8.21
C ALA A 12 -2.47 15.02 -7.38
N ASN A 13 -2.00 15.68 -6.32
CA ASN A 13 -2.81 16.53 -5.44
C ASN A 13 -2.07 17.85 -5.09
N PRO A 14 -2.06 18.85 -6.00
CA PRO A 14 -1.30 20.09 -5.80
C PRO A 14 -1.71 20.90 -4.57
N GLU A 15 -2.99 20.86 -4.20
CA GLU A 15 -3.53 21.61 -3.05
C GLU A 15 -3.19 20.99 -1.69
N ARG A 16 -2.74 19.72 -1.67
CA ARG A 16 -2.43 19.03 -0.41
C ARG A 16 -1.12 19.55 0.18
N SER A 17 -1.09 19.67 1.50
CA SER A 17 0.09 20.10 2.25
C SER A 17 1.30 19.21 1.97
N GLU A 18 2.46 19.83 1.71
CA GLU A 18 3.71 19.09 1.50
C GLU A 18 4.11 18.29 2.74
N LEU A 19 3.81 18.82 3.93
CA LEU A 19 4.05 18.14 5.19
C LEU A 19 3.22 16.86 5.29
N GLU A 20 1.94 16.91 4.92
CA GLU A 20 1.04 15.75 4.90
C GLU A 20 1.50 14.70 3.89
N ILE A 21 1.90 15.15 2.69
CA ILE A 21 2.44 14.28 1.66
C ILE A 21 3.72 13.59 2.13
N MET A 22 4.63 14.32 2.79
CA MET A 22 5.88 13.78 3.29
C MET A 22 5.63 12.74 4.39
N MET A 23 4.77 13.06 5.36
CA MET A 23 4.42 12.14 6.44
C MET A 23 3.84 10.84 5.88
N ARG A 24 2.90 10.93 4.94
CA ARG A 24 2.29 9.75 4.30
C ARG A 24 3.30 8.92 3.53
N ALA A 25 4.15 9.55 2.72
CA ALA A 25 5.21 8.86 1.98
C ALA A 25 6.20 8.14 2.91
N LEU A 26 6.55 8.77 4.04
CA LEU A 26 7.41 8.18 5.07
C LEU A 26 6.71 7.01 5.77
N ARG A 27 5.48 7.21 6.26
CA ARG A 27 4.73 6.19 6.99
C ARG A 27 4.42 4.99 6.10
N ASP A 28 3.73 5.20 4.99
CA ASP A 28 3.15 4.12 4.18
C ASP A 28 4.24 3.27 3.51
N SER A 29 5.37 3.88 3.14
CA SER A 29 6.49 3.12 2.57
C SER A 29 7.23 2.27 3.61
N ASN A 30 7.18 2.62 4.90
CA ASN A 30 7.94 1.95 5.96
C ASN A 30 7.09 0.98 6.81
N VAL A 31 5.80 1.24 7.05
CA VAL A 31 4.92 0.36 7.85
C VAL A 31 4.94 -1.08 7.34
N THR A 32 4.95 -1.27 6.03
CA THR A 32 4.96 -2.58 5.35
C THR A 32 6.24 -3.39 5.56
N LYS A 33 7.30 -2.76 6.10
CA LYS A 33 8.61 -3.39 6.36
C LYS A 33 8.80 -3.80 7.80
N PHE A 34 7.96 -3.34 8.72
CA PHE A 34 8.10 -3.63 10.15
C PHE A 34 7.44 -4.96 10.51
N VAL A 35 8.01 -5.65 11.51
CA VAL A 35 7.29 -6.72 12.21
C VAL A 35 6.19 -6.11 13.06
N ASN A 36 5.11 -6.85 13.29
CA ASN A 36 3.91 -6.31 13.94
C ASN A 36 4.18 -5.70 15.33
N ALA A 37 5.16 -6.23 16.07
CA ALA A 37 5.56 -5.71 17.38
C ALA A 37 6.12 -4.28 17.31
N ASP A 38 6.76 -3.90 16.21
CA ASP A 38 7.45 -2.61 16.05
C ASP A 38 6.56 -1.53 15.42
N VAL A 39 5.44 -1.91 14.80
CA VAL A 39 4.54 -0.99 14.09
C VAL A 39 4.01 0.09 15.03
N GLY A 40 3.59 -0.28 16.25
CA GLY A 40 3.04 0.67 17.22
C GLY A 40 4.07 1.72 17.65
N ILE A 41 5.32 1.30 17.89
CA ILE A 41 6.43 2.20 18.26
C ILE A 41 6.72 3.17 17.11
N PHE A 42 6.81 2.65 15.88
CA PHE A 42 7.04 3.49 14.70
C PHE A 42 5.93 4.53 14.50
N LEU A 43 4.65 4.15 14.66
CA LEU A 43 3.54 5.09 14.54
C LEU A 43 3.53 6.14 15.66
N GLY A 44 3.98 5.78 16.87
CA GLY A 44 4.23 6.74 17.95
C GLY A 44 5.25 7.80 17.56
N LEU A 45 6.42 7.37 17.06
CA LEU A 45 7.48 8.28 16.59
C LEU A 45 7.01 9.19 15.44
N VAL A 46 6.24 8.66 14.50
CA VAL A 46 5.65 9.47 13.42
C VAL A 46 4.68 10.51 13.99
N SER A 47 3.90 10.16 15.00
CA SER A 47 2.95 11.09 15.63
C SER A 47 3.65 12.21 16.40
N ASP A 48 4.78 11.92 17.05
CA ASP A 48 5.60 12.93 17.73
C ASP A 48 6.20 13.96 16.75
N ILE A 49 6.61 13.50 15.56
CA ILE A 49 7.19 14.35 14.52
C ILE A 49 6.10 15.11 13.73
N PHE A 50 4.91 14.52 13.58
CA PHE A 50 3.82 15.05 12.77
C PHE A 50 2.48 15.15 13.55
N PRO A 51 2.42 15.89 14.67
CA PRO A 51 1.32 15.82 15.63
C PRO A 51 -0.02 16.36 15.13
N LYS A 52 -0.04 17.16 14.06
CA LYS A 52 -1.26 17.74 13.48
C LYS A 52 -1.87 16.90 12.35
N MET A 53 -1.37 15.69 12.10
CA MET A 53 -1.70 14.89 10.91
C MET A 53 -2.04 13.43 11.22
N THR A 54 -2.39 13.14 12.47
CA THR A 54 -2.74 11.80 12.98
C THR A 54 -3.90 11.14 12.24
N ASP A 55 -4.82 11.94 11.66
CA ASP A 55 -6.01 11.44 10.97
C ASP A 55 -5.81 11.13 9.48
N ALA A 56 -4.57 11.25 8.95
CA ALA A 56 -4.33 10.97 7.53
C ALA A 56 -4.45 9.47 7.23
N VAL A 57 -5.62 9.01 6.82
CA VAL A 57 -5.86 7.59 6.49
C VAL A 57 -5.03 7.18 5.27
N LYS A 58 -4.42 5.98 5.32
CA LYS A 58 -3.76 5.39 4.16
C LYS A 58 -4.78 5.23 3.03
N GLN A 59 -4.48 5.81 1.88
CA GLN A 59 -5.31 5.66 0.68
C GLN A 59 -4.66 4.61 -0.20
N ALA A 60 -5.14 3.37 -0.11
CA ALA A 60 -4.74 2.30 -1.02
C ALA A 60 -5.27 2.59 -2.43
N ASP A 61 -4.55 2.14 -3.46
CA ASP A 61 -5.04 2.19 -4.83
C ASP A 61 -6.33 1.37 -4.96
N LYS A 62 -7.45 2.08 -5.13
CA LYS A 62 -8.78 1.48 -5.29
C LYS A 62 -8.86 0.59 -6.52
N THR A 63 -8.24 1.00 -7.62
CA THR A 63 -8.25 0.24 -8.88
C THR A 63 -7.54 -1.10 -8.67
N MET A 64 -6.37 -1.07 -8.02
CA MET A 64 -5.62 -2.29 -7.73
C MET A 64 -6.35 -3.18 -6.72
N THR A 65 -6.94 -2.59 -5.68
CA THR A 65 -7.73 -3.31 -4.67
C THR A 65 -8.92 -4.04 -5.30
N ASP A 66 -9.67 -3.36 -6.15
CA ASP A 66 -10.82 -3.92 -6.85
C ASP A 66 -10.38 -5.05 -7.82
N ALA A 67 -9.28 -4.86 -8.54
CA ALA A 67 -8.71 -5.85 -9.45
C ALA A 67 -8.25 -7.12 -8.72
N VAL A 68 -7.53 -6.98 -7.60
CA VAL A 68 -7.07 -8.12 -6.79
C VAL A 68 -8.28 -8.91 -6.27
N ARG A 69 -9.31 -8.24 -5.75
CA ARG A 69 -10.56 -8.90 -5.31
C ARG A 69 -11.26 -9.64 -6.45
N ALA A 70 -11.30 -9.07 -7.65
CA ALA A 70 -11.93 -9.70 -8.81
C ALA A 70 -11.18 -10.98 -9.22
N VAL A 71 -9.86 -10.95 -9.27
CA VAL A 71 -9.03 -12.12 -9.62
C VAL A 71 -9.20 -13.25 -8.60
N ILE A 72 -9.21 -12.92 -7.30
CA ILE A 72 -9.40 -13.91 -6.23
C ILE A 72 -10.78 -14.58 -6.35
N LYS A 73 -11.84 -13.80 -6.56
CA LYS A 73 -13.21 -14.34 -6.72
C LYS A 73 -13.39 -15.19 -7.97
N GLN A 74 -12.67 -14.89 -9.05
CA GLN A 74 -12.76 -15.65 -10.29
C GLN A 74 -12.11 -17.04 -10.19
N GLY A 75 -11.25 -17.30 -9.21
CA GLY A 75 -10.64 -18.61 -8.98
C GLY A 75 -9.82 -19.14 -10.16
N LYS A 76 -9.36 -18.26 -11.06
CA LYS A 76 -8.58 -18.61 -12.25
C LYS A 76 -7.12 -18.26 -12.02
N VAL A 77 -6.28 -19.27 -11.81
CA VAL A 77 -4.82 -19.09 -11.77
C VAL A 77 -4.31 -19.15 -13.21
N VAL A 78 -3.71 -18.06 -13.69
CA VAL A 78 -3.04 -18.04 -15.00
C VAL A 78 -1.72 -18.81 -14.88
N GLY A 79 -1.80 -20.13 -15.07
CA GLY A 79 -0.63 -20.95 -15.35
C GLY A 79 -0.28 -20.88 -16.83
N THR A 80 1.01 -20.86 -17.15
CA THR A 80 1.49 -20.95 -18.53
C THR A 80 0.82 -22.13 -19.24
N SER A 81 0.08 -21.80 -20.29
CA SER A 81 -0.43 -22.72 -21.31
C SER A 81 -1.70 -23.53 -21.04
N SER A 82 -2.41 -23.40 -19.91
CA SER A 82 -3.77 -23.95 -19.76
C SER A 82 -4.49 -23.36 -18.54
N MET A 83 -5.69 -22.81 -18.73
CA MET A 83 -6.61 -22.46 -17.64
C MET A 83 -7.00 -23.73 -16.89
N LYS A 84 -6.25 -24.10 -15.84
CA LYS A 84 -6.66 -25.12 -14.88
C LYS A 84 -7.70 -24.53 -13.93
N PRO A 85 -8.64 -25.32 -13.39
CA PRO A 85 -9.48 -24.87 -12.28
C PRO A 85 -8.55 -24.41 -11.16
N GLY A 86 -8.52 -23.11 -10.89
CA GLY A 86 -7.60 -22.54 -9.92
C GLY A 86 -8.04 -22.86 -8.49
N PHE A 87 -7.16 -22.57 -7.54
CA PHE A 87 -7.48 -22.68 -6.13
C PHE A 87 -8.67 -21.77 -5.78
N MET A 88 -9.60 -22.27 -4.99
CA MET A 88 -10.76 -21.52 -4.50
C MET A 88 -10.29 -20.58 -3.37
N LEU A 89 -9.58 -19.53 -3.76
CA LEU A 89 -8.94 -18.59 -2.84
C LEU A 89 -9.99 -17.73 -2.13
N GLN A 90 -9.84 -17.59 -0.82
CA GLN A 90 -10.68 -16.70 -0.02
C GLN A 90 -10.08 -15.28 -0.08
N PRO A 91 -10.85 -14.25 -0.46
CA PRO A 91 -10.38 -12.87 -0.44
C PRO A 91 -10.39 -12.35 1.00
N GLU A 92 -9.43 -12.79 1.80
CA GLU A 92 -9.18 -12.19 3.11
C GLU A 92 -8.67 -10.76 2.92
N ASP A 93 -9.22 -9.81 3.66
CA ASP A 93 -8.86 -8.39 3.52
C ASP A 93 -7.37 -8.15 3.78
N ILE A 94 -6.76 -8.93 4.68
CA ILE A 94 -5.32 -8.84 4.96
C ILE A 94 -4.47 -9.29 3.77
N PHE A 95 -4.93 -10.28 3.01
CA PHE A 95 -4.24 -10.75 1.82
C PHE A 95 -4.32 -9.71 0.70
N VAL A 96 -5.52 -9.13 0.50
CA VAL A 96 -5.72 -8.05 -0.47
C VAL A 96 -4.83 -6.85 -0.12
N ALA A 97 -4.84 -6.40 1.15
CA ALA A 97 -4.03 -5.29 1.61
C ALA A 97 -2.53 -5.54 1.37
N LYS A 98 -2.00 -6.71 1.76
CA LYS A 98 -0.58 -7.05 1.53
C LYS A 98 -0.21 -7.12 0.06
N THR A 99 -1.12 -7.57 -0.80
CA THR A 99 -0.89 -7.66 -2.26
C THR A 99 -0.80 -6.28 -2.89
N VAL A 100 -1.69 -5.37 -2.51
CA VAL A 100 -1.67 -3.97 -2.96
C VAL A 100 -0.40 -3.27 -2.47
N ASP A 101 -0.06 -3.45 -1.19
CA ASP A 101 1.14 -2.89 -0.58
C ASP A 101 2.42 -3.35 -1.28
N LEU A 102 2.49 -4.64 -1.63
CA LEU A 102 3.60 -5.18 -2.39
C LEU A 102 3.69 -4.55 -3.79
N ALA A 103 2.56 -4.43 -4.50
CA ALA A 103 2.52 -3.82 -5.83
C ALA A 103 2.98 -2.35 -5.81
N GLU A 104 2.53 -1.58 -4.81
CA GLU A 104 2.97 -0.19 -4.59
C GLU A 104 4.48 -0.12 -4.35
N LEU A 105 5.02 -1.00 -3.50
CA LEU A 105 6.46 -1.07 -3.23
C LEU A 105 7.30 -1.40 -4.47
N LEU A 106 6.84 -2.34 -5.30
CA LEU A 106 7.50 -2.74 -6.55
C LEU A 106 7.53 -1.59 -7.58
N GLY A 107 6.47 -0.78 -7.66
CA GLY A 107 6.47 0.43 -8.50
C GLY A 107 7.49 1.49 -8.06
N ILE A 108 7.99 1.40 -6.81
CA ILE A 108 8.94 2.35 -6.24
C ILE A 108 10.38 1.84 -6.33
N ARG A 109 10.58 0.54 -6.27
CA ARG A 109 11.90 -0.10 -6.31
C ARG A 109 11.83 -1.30 -7.25
N HIS A 110 12.48 -1.17 -8.41
CA HIS A 110 12.83 -2.31 -9.22
C HIS A 110 13.99 -3.02 -8.51
N CYS A 111 13.71 -4.21 -7.98
CA CYS A 111 14.73 -5.16 -7.54
C CYS A 111 15.27 -5.92 -8.73
#